data_AF-A0A963HDR7-F1
#
_entry.id   AF-A0A963HDR7-F1
#
_cell.length_a   1.000
_cell.length_b   1.000
_cell.length_c   1.000
_cell.angle_alpha   90.00
_cell.angle_beta   90.00
_cell.angle_gamma   90.00
#
_symmetry.space_group_name_H-M   'P 1'
#
loop_
_entity.id
_entity.type
_entity.pdbx_description
1 polymer ?
#
loop_
_entity_poly.entity_id
_entity_poly.type
_entity_poly.pdbx_seq_one_letter_code
_entity_poly.pdbx_strand_id
1 'polypeptide(L)'
;MKEDDLVARITANPKYEKLVSTRSTYSIIMTVLIMVIYYGYILLIAFDKEFLAQKVGADMVTSIGIPLGVGVIILTILITN
;
A
#
# COMPACT_ATOMS: atom_id res chain seq x y z
N MET A 1 -20.94 -37.19 8.78
CA MET A 1 -20.86 -36.35 7.57
C MET A 1 -19.53 -35.61 7.69
N LYS A 2 -18.58 -35.87 6.79
CA LYS A 2 -17.19 -35.37 6.93
C LYS A 2 -17.17 -33.88 6.59
N GLU A 3 -16.49 -33.07 7.39
CA GLU A 3 -16.43 -31.60 7.22
C GLU A 3 -16.02 -31.18 5.79
N ASP A 4 -15.18 -31.99 5.14
CA ASP A 4 -14.74 -31.81 3.75
C ASP A 4 -15.91 -31.68 2.74
N ASP A 5 -17.00 -32.41 2.98
CA ASP A 5 -18.16 -32.48 2.06
C ASP A 5 -19.02 -31.20 2.15
N LEU A 6 -19.03 -30.56 3.33
CA LEU A 6 -19.66 -29.26 3.56
C LEU A 6 -18.83 -28.14 2.94
N VAL A 7 -17.51 -28.17 3.11
CA VAL A 7 -16.59 -27.19 2.52
C VAL A 7 -16.66 -27.23 0.99
N ALA A 8 -16.66 -28.43 0.38
CA ALA A 8 -16.79 -28.61 -1.06
C ALA A 8 -18.09 -28.05 -1.63
N ARG A 9 -19.22 -28.23 -0.93
CA ARG A 9 -20.52 -27.62 -1.32
C ARG A 9 -20.53 -26.10 -1.21
N ILE A 10 -19.83 -25.54 -0.23
CA ILE A 10 -19.74 -24.08 -0.04
C ILE A 10 -18.85 -23.45 -1.11
N THR A 11 -17.72 -24.08 -1.44
CA THR A 11 -16.81 -23.59 -2.49
C THR A 11 -17.39 -23.74 -3.89
N ALA A 12 -18.17 -24.79 -4.16
CA ALA A 12 -18.89 -24.96 -5.43
C ALA A 12 -20.05 -23.97 -5.64
N ASN A 13 -20.38 -23.14 -4.65
CA ASN A 13 -21.44 -22.15 -4.80
C ASN A 13 -20.93 -20.92 -5.58
N PRO A 14 -21.53 -20.56 -6.73
CA PRO A 14 -21.09 -19.44 -7.56
C PRO A 14 -21.17 -18.09 -6.83
N LYS A 15 -22.01 -17.96 -5.80
CA LYS A 15 -22.08 -16.76 -4.96
C LYS A 15 -20.86 -16.62 -4.04
N TYR A 16 -20.29 -17.73 -3.59
CA TYR A 16 -19.08 -17.76 -2.76
C TYR A 16 -17.85 -17.40 -3.58
N GLU A 17 -17.69 -17.99 -4.77
CA GLU A 17 -16.60 -17.64 -5.69
C GLU A 17 -16.63 -16.16 -6.07
N LYS A 18 -17.82 -15.60 -6.33
CA LYS A 18 -17.95 -14.17 -6.64
C LYS A 18 -17.47 -13.29 -5.47
N LEU A 19 -17.83 -13.64 -4.24
CA LEU A 19 -17.38 -12.95 -3.03
C LEU A 19 -15.85 -13.03 -2.86
N VAL A 20 -15.29 -14.22 -3.06
CA VAL A 20 -13.84 -14.46 -2.97
C VAL A 20 -13.09 -13.67 -4.04
N SER A 21 -13.59 -13.65 -5.29
CA SER A 21 -12.95 -12.91 -6.39
C SER A 21 -12.96 -11.39 -6.12
N THR A 22 -14.07 -10.86 -5.63
CA THR A 22 -14.18 -9.43 -5.28
C THR A 22 -13.18 -9.10 -4.17
N ARG A 23 -13.17 -9.86 -3.08
CA ARG A 23 -12.25 -9.65 -1.95
C ARG A 23 -10.78 -9.81 -2.36
N SER A 24 -10.48 -10.80 -3.20
CA SER A 24 -9.14 -11.05 -3.71
C SER A 24 -8.64 -9.87 -4.55
N THR A 25 -9.51 -9.33 -5.42
CA THR A 25 -9.18 -8.16 -6.24
C THR A 25 -8.87 -6.94 -5.39
N TYR A 26 -9.68 -6.63 -4.37
CA TYR A 26 -9.38 -5.54 -3.43
C TYR A 26 -8.03 -5.75 -2.71
N SER A 27 -7.76 -6.98 -2.28
CA SER A 27 -6.50 -7.31 -1.59
C SER A 27 -5.28 -7.15 -2.51
N ILE A 28 -5.40 -7.57 -3.77
CA ILE A 28 -4.34 -7.42 -4.77
C ILE A 28 -4.10 -5.94 -5.07
N ILE A 29 -5.16 -5.15 -5.27
CA ILE A 29 -5.03 -3.71 -5.51
C ILE A 29 -4.30 -3.04 -4.36
N MET A 30 -4.74 -3.23 -3.10
CA MET A 30 -4.06 -2.67 -1.93
C MET A 30 -2.58 -3.10 -1.86
N THR A 31 -2.30 -4.37 -2.13
CA THR A 31 -0.93 -4.92 -2.09
C THR A 31 -0.03 -4.24 -3.13
N VAL A 32 -0.51 -4.11 -4.37
CA VAL A 32 0.23 -3.42 -5.45
C VAL A 32 0.41 -1.95 -5.11
N LEU A 33 -0.60 -1.30 -4.57
CA LEU A 33 -0.58 0.13 -4.28
C LEU A 33 0.44 0.47 -3.16
N ILE A 34 0.48 -0.33 -2.09
CA ILE A 34 1.51 -0.19 -1.06
C ILE A 34 2.91 -0.48 -1.63
N MET A 35 3.06 -1.50 -2.48
CA MET A 35 4.34 -1.75 -3.15
C MET A 35 4.82 -0.54 -3.95
N VAL A 36 3.94 0.07 -4.76
CA VAL A 36 4.28 1.25 -5.56
C VAL A 36 4.70 2.42 -4.68
N ILE A 37 3.99 2.68 -3.57
CA ILE A 37 4.33 3.77 -2.65
C ILE A 37 5.67 3.51 -1.96
N TYR A 38 5.88 2.30 -1.47
CA TYR A 38 7.08 1.95 -0.71
C TYR A 38 8.32 1.96 -1.60
N TYR A 39 8.29 1.27 -2.74
CA TYR A 39 9.40 1.28 -3.68
C TYR A 39 9.58 2.64 -4.34
N GLY A 40 8.49 3.36 -4.63
CA GLY A 40 8.54 4.73 -5.15
C GLY A 40 9.27 5.68 -4.20
N TYR A 41 8.94 5.63 -2.91
CA TYR A 41 9.63 6.43 -1.89
C TYR A 41 11.10 6.04 -1.72
N ILE A 42 11.41 4.73 -1.70
CA ILE A 42 12.80 4.26 -1.62
C ILE A 42 13.62 4.72 -2.83
N LEU A 43 13.06 4.62 -4.05
CA LEU A 43 13.73 5.09 -5.26
C LEU A 43 13.96 6.60 -5.21
N LEU A 44 12.97 7.38 -4.75
CA LEU A 44 13.10 8.83 -4.58
C LEU A 44 14.24 9.17 -3.59
N ILE A 45 14.34 8.43 -2.49
CA ILE A 45 15.46 8.55 -1.54
C ILE A 45 16.79 8.16 -2.16
N ALA A 46 16.82 7.09 -2.95
CA ALA A 46 18.06 6.53 -3.50
C ALA A 46 18.66 7.41 -4.61
N PHE A 47 17.83 7.98 -5.48
CA PHE A 47 18.27 8.77 -6.63
C PHE A 47 18.44 10.26 -6.31
N ASP A 48 17.62 10.83 -5.42
CA ASP A 48 17.57 12.28 -5.22
C ASP A 48 17.88 12.70 -3.77
N LYS A 49 18.90 12.05 -3.20
CA LYS A 49 19.36 12.30 -1.84
C LYS A 49 19.82 13.74 -1.62
N GLU A 50 20.35 14.40 -2.64
CA GLU A 50 20.75 15.82 -2.59
C GLU A 50 19.54 16.75 -2.52
N PHE A 51 18.44 16.44 -3.23
CA PHE A 51 17.18 17.16 -3.12
C PHE A 51 16.53 16.97 -1.74
N LEU A 52 16.64 15.76 -1.17
CA LEU A 52 16.17 15.52 0.20
C LEU A 52 17.04 16.18 1.26
N ALA A 53 18.33 16.39 0.97
CA ALA A 53 19.27 17.10 1.84
C ALA A 53 19.15 18.63 1.73
N GLN A 54 18.46 19.15 0.71
CA GLN A 54 18.12 20.57 0.67
C GLN A 54 17.25 20.93 1.85
N LYS A 55 17.68 21.98 2.54
CA LYS A 55 16.94 22.58 3.66
C LYS A 55 15.71 23.29 3.12
N VAL A 56 14.58 23.12 3.79
CA VAL A 56 13.30 23.76 3.44
C VAL A 56 13.37 25.29 3.61
N GLY A 57 14.33 25.81 4.41
CA GLY A 57 14.61 27.24 4.54
C GLY A 57 16.03 27.49 5.03
N ALA A 58 16.57 28.69 4.76
CA ALA A 58 17.96 29.07 5.03
C ALA A 58 18.39 28.90 6.50
N ASP A 59 17.48 29.10 7.45
CA ASP A 59 17.70 28.94 8.90
C ASP A 59 17.04 27.69 9.51
N MET A 60 16.43 26.82 8.70
CA MET A 60 15.78 25.60 9.19
C MET A 60 16.69 24.38 9.08
N VAL A 61 16.69 23.55 10.13
CA VAL A 61 17.34 22.23 10.16
C VAL A 61 16.52 21.14 9.48
N THR A 62 15.28 21.44 9.09
CA THR A 62 14.36 20.49 8.44
C THR A 62 14.71 20.36 6.96
N SER A 63 15.14 19.18 6.54
CA SER A 63 15.38 18.86 5.13
C SER A 63 14.07 18.47 4.42
N ILE A 64 13.99 18.70 3.11
CA ILE A 64 12.81 18.42 2.27
C ILE A 64 12.33 16.96 2.37
N GLY A 65 13.23 16.04 2.75
CA GLY A 65 12.85 14.65 2.99
C GLY A 65 11.87 14.42 4.14
N ILE A 66 11.80 15.30 5.14
CA ILE A 66 10.81 15.17 6.23
C ILE A 66 9.39 15.42 5.72
N PRO A 67 9.07 16.57 5.08
CA PRO A 67 7.78 16.78 4.44
C PRO A 67 7.39 15.69 3.45
N LEU A 68 8.36 15.20 2.65
CA LEU A 68 8.10 14.14 1.68
C LEU A 68 7.71 12.83 2.35
N GLY A 69 8.43 12.42 3.39
CA GLY A 69 8.08 11.24 4.20
C GLY A 69 6.72 11.38 4.89
N VAL A 70 6.41 12.55 5.43
CA VAL A 70 5.08 12.86 5.99
C VAL A 70 4.00 12.76 4.92
N GLY A 71 4.26 13.24 3.71
CA GLY A 71 3.36 13.10 2.56
C GLY A 71 3.04 11.63 2.25
N VAL A 72 4.06 10.76 2.25
CA VAL A 72 3.88 9.31 2.06
C VAL A 72 3.03 8.67 3.17
N ILE A 73 3.23 9.09 4.42
CA ILE A 73 2.41 8.60 5.56
C ILE A 73 0.94 8.99 5.37
N ILE A 74 0.67 10.25 5.03
CA ILE A 74 -0.70 10.74 4.81
C ILE A 74 -1.35 9.98 3.64
N LEU A 75 -0.62 9.79 2.54
CA LEU A 75 -1.08 9.02 1.38
C LEU A 75 -1.48 7.60 1.80
N THR A 76 -0.64 6.93 2.59
CA THR A 76 -0.88 5.57 3.09
C THR A 76 -2.13 5.48 3.96
N ILE A 77 -2.36 6.48 4.83
CA ILE A 77 -3.58 6.56 5.67
C ILE A 77 -4.83 6.71 4.79
N LEU A 78 -4.75 7.52 3.74
CA LEU A 78 -5.87 7.81 2.84
C LEU A 78 -6.26 6.61 1.96
N ILE A 79 -5.30 5.73 1.66
CA ILE A 79 -5.57 4.46 0.94
C ILE A 79 -6.20 3.42 1.84
N THR A 80 -5.92 3.48 3.14
CA THR A 80 -6.33 2.45 4.11
C THR A 80 -7.68 2.75 4.77
N ASN A 81 -8.03 4.02 4.99
CA ASN A 81 -9.36 4.45 5.49
C ASN A 81 -10.37 4.59 4.35
#